data_AF-A0A2E4FAY4-F1
#
_entry.id   AF-A0A2E4FAY4-F1
#
_cell.length_a   1.000
_cell.length_b   1.000
_cell.length_c   1.000
_cell.angle_alpha   90.00
_cell.angle_beta   90.00
_cell.angle_gamma   90.00
#
_symmetry.space_group_name_H-M   'P 1'
#
loop_
_entity.id
_entity.type
_entity.pdbx_description
1 polymer ?
#
loop_
_entity_poly.entity_id
_entity_poly.type
_entity_poly.pdbx_seq_one_letter_code
_entity_poly.pdbx_strand_id
1 'polypeptide(L)'
;MSKKTPKQLVEAKFGTRGDLVDAILKLTGDGGDSRSSLMGTTNKKLLRIHEVAQEVSDKHGGKSGLIDAIAGLQFKSGKPNAGWREKMEGKTVKFLLDHHRQLSTRG
;
A
#
# COMPACT_ATOMS: atom_id res chain seq x y z
N MET A 1 -17.03 -2.33 -25.26
CA MET A 1 -16.91 -1.64 -23.95
C MET A 1 -15.61 -0.86 -23.90
N SER A 2 -15.63 0.46 -24.13
CA SER A 2 -14.42 1.29 -24.07
C SER A 2 -13.86 1.30 -22.64
N LYS A 3 -12.63 0.80 -22.44
CA LYS A 3 -11.94 0.93 -21.15
C LYS A 3 -11.78 2.41 -20.86
N LYS A 4 -12.37 2.89 -19.75
CA LYS A 4 -12.19 4.26 -19.27
C LYS A 4 -10.69 4.55 -19.15
N THR A 5 -10.26 5.70 -19.65
CA THR A 5 -8.86 6.12 -19.53
C THR A 5 -8.50 6.31 -18.06
N PRO A 6 -7.22 6.22 -17.68
CA PRO A 6 -6.79 6.46 -16.30
C PRO A 6 -7.28 7.81 -15.77
N LYS A 7 -7.31 8.87 -16.60
CA LYS A 7 -7.83 10.18 -16.22
C LYS A 7 -9.33 10.12 -15.89
N GLN A 8 -10.14 9.53 -16.77
CA GLN A 8 -11.58 9.37 -16.54
C GLN A 8 -11.90 8.52 -15.29
N LEU A 9 -11.06 7.54 -14.97
CA LEU A 9 -11.21 6.75 -13.75
C LEU A 9 -10.90 7.56 -12.49
N VAL A 10 -9.88 8.43 -12.53
CA VAL A 10 -9.60 9.35 -11.41
C VAL A 10 -10.76 10.31 -11.21
N GLU A 11 -11.23 10.95 -12.29
CA GLU A 11 -12.34 11.91 -12.22
C GLU A 11 -13.63 11.25 -11.72
N ALA A 12 -13.95 10.04 -12.20
CA ALA A 12 -15.17 9.34 -11.80
C ALA A 12 -15.15 8.82 -10.35
N LYS A 13 -13.98 8.46 -9.80
CA LYS A 13 -13.87 7.89 -8.44
C LYS A 13 -13.47 8.89 -7.37
N PHE A 14 -12.65 9.87 -7.73
CA PHE A 14 -12.02 10.80 -6.79
C PHE A 14 -12.29 12.27 -7.11
N GLY A 15 -12.85 12.58 -8.29
CA GLY A 15 -13.04 13.95 -8.74
C GLY A 15 -11.77 14.54 -9.34
N THR A 16 -10.72 14.74 -8.54
CA THR A 16 -9.46 15.28 -9.04
C THR A 16 -8.25 14.39 -8.72
N ARG A 17 -7.13 14.69 -9.39
CA ARG A 17 -5.85 14.05 -9.08
C ARG A 17 -5.38 14.38 -7.67
N GLY A 18 -5.65 15.60 -7.17
CA GLY A 18 -5.30 16.01 -5.81
C GLY A 18 -6.03 15.15 -4.79
N ASP A 19 -7.33 14.94 -4.98
CA ASP A 19 -8.16 14.12 -4.09
C ASP A 19 -7.70 12.66 -4.03
N LEU A 20 -7.24 12.10 -5.16
CA LEU A 20 -6.63 10.78 -5.19
C LEU A 20 -5.33 10.74 -4.37
N VAL A 21 -4.49 11.77 -4.45
CA VAL A 21 -3.28 11.87 -3.64
C VAL A 21 -3.63 12.00 -2.16
N ASP A 22 -4.62 12.80 -1.80
CA ASP A 22 -5.12 12.94 -0.43
C ASP A 22 -5.68 11.62 0.12
N ALA A 23 -6.43 10.88 -0.70
CA ALA A 23 -6.94 9.55 -0.33
C ALA A 23 -5.80 8.56 -0.08
N ILE A 24 -4.76 8.56 -0.93
CA ILE A 24 -3.57 7.72 -0.73
C ILE A 24 -2.88 8.08 0.60
N LEU A 25 -2.64 9.37 0.85
CA LEU A 25 -1.95 9.83 2.06
C LEU A 25 -2.72 9.46 3.33
N LYS A 26 -4.05 9.56 3.31
CA LYS A 26 -4.90 9.13 4.43
C LYS A 26 -4.80 7.63 4.70
N LEU A 27 -4.63 6.80 3.67
CA LEU A 27 -4.52 5.35 3.80
C LEU A 27 -3.11 4.89 4.22
N THR A 28 -2.06 5.57 3.76
CA THR A 28 -0.66 5.17 4.04
C THR A 28 -0.04 5.86 5.25
N GLY A 29 -0.61 6.98 5.71
CA GLY A 29 -0.06 7.81 6.78
C GLY A 29 1.27 8.48 6.42
N ASP A 30 1.94 9.05 7.43
CA ASP A 30 3.22 9.77 7.30
C ASP A 30 4.42 8.88 6.90
N GLY A 31 4.30 7.56 7.03
CA GLY A 31 5.36 6.60 6.69
C GLY A 31 5.38 6.18 5.21
N GLY A 32 4.72 6.94 4.33
CA GLY A 32 4.51 6.65 2.91
C GLY A 32 5.21 7.63 1.95
N ASP A 33 4.79 7.61 0.69
CA ASP A 33 5.24 8.58 -0.32
C ASP A 33 4.77 9.99 0.03
N SER A 34 5.64 10.99 -0.10
CA SER A 34 5.26 12.39 0.13
C SER A 34 4.26 12.86 -0.91
N ARG A 35 3.41 13.84 -0.54
CA ARG A 35 2.48 14.50 -1.49
C ARG A 35 3.18 14.95 -2.78
N SER A 36 4.39 15.50 -2.65
CA SER A 36 5.21 15.94 -3.78
C SER A 36 5.59 14.78 -4.71
N SER A 37 6.05 13.66 -4.15
CA SER A 37 6.37 12.44 -4.90
C SER A 37 5.15 11.88 -5.66
N LEU A 38 4.00 11.85 -4.98
CA LEU A 38 2.74 11.38 -5.57
C LEU A 38 2.25 12.33 -6.67
N MET A 39 2.35 13.65 -6.49
CA MET A 39 1.98 14.63 -7.52
C MET A 39 2.91 14.62 -8.74
N GLY A 40 4.17 14.17 -8.59
CA GLY A 40 5.07 13.92 -9.71
C GLY A 40 4.73 12.66 -10.53
N THR A 41 3.79 11.84 -10.05
CA THR A 41 3.48 10.53 -10.61
C THR A 41 2.29 10.57 -11.60
N THR A 42 2.21 9.58 -12.50
CA THR A 42 1.12 9.45 -13.48
C THR A 42 -0.19 8.93 -12.85
N ASN A 43 -1.34 9.34 -13.38
CA ASN A 43 -2.67 8.90 -12.90
C ASN A 43 -2.81 7.37 -12.82
N LYS A 44 -2.24 6.64 -13.78
CA LYS A 44 -2.24 5.16 -13.79
C LYS A 44 -1.51 4.59 -12.57
N LYS A 45 -0.36 5.17 -12.22
CA LYS A 45 0.41 4.75 -11.04
C LYS A 45 -0.31 5.14 -9.75
N LEU A 46 -0.88 6.34 -9.67
CA LEU A 46 -1.66 6.79 -8.52
C LEU A 46 -2.83 5.85 -8.22
N LEU A 47 -3.61 5.49 -9.25
CA LEU A 47 -4.71 4.53 -9.10
C LEU A 47 -4.22 3.19 -8.53
N ARG A 48 -3.08 2.69 -9.01
CA ARG A 48 -2.50 1.44 -8.52
C ARG A 48 -1.99 1.54 -7.09
N ILE A 49 -1.41 2.69 -6.70
CA ILE A 49 -0.97 2.93 -5.31
C ILE A 49 -2.19 2.96 -4.40
N HIS A 50 -3.26 3.65 -4.78
CA HIS A 50 -4.50 3.68 -4.03
C HIS A 50 -5.12 2.29 -3.90
N GLU A 51 -5.22 1.51 -4.99
CA GLU A 51 -5.74 0.14 -4.94
C GLU A 51 -4.97 -0.74 -3.96
N VAL A 52 -3.64 -0.64 -3.95
CA VAL A 52 -2.77 -1.36 -3.01
C VAL A 52 -2.97 -0.87 -1.57
N ALA A 53 -3.02 0.44 -1.35
CA ALA A 53 -3.21 1.02 -0.02
C ALA A 53 -4.59 0.65 0.56
N GLN A 54 -5.63 0.69 -0.28
CA GLN A 54 -6.98 0.25 0.07
C GLN A 54 -7.00 -1.23 0.41
N GLU A 55 -6.42 -2.09 -0.43
CA GLU A 55 -6.35 -3.53 -0.17
C GLU A 55 -5.66 -3.84 1.17
N VAL A 56 -4.59 -3.12 1.48
CA VAL A 56 -3.88 -3.27 2.76
C VAL A 56 -4.72 -2.78 3.93
N SER A 57 -5.42 -1.66 3.76
CA SER A 57 -6.34 -1.16 4.79
C SER A 57 -7.48 -2.15 5.05
N ASP A 58 -8.12 -2.66 4.00
CA ASP A 58 -9.27 -3.56 4.10
C ASP A 58 -8.91 -4.94 4.66
N LYS A 59 -7.78 -5.52 4.20
CA LYS A 59 -7.39 -6.89 4.58
C LYS A 59 -6.57 -6.97 5.85
N HIS A 60 -5.77 -5.94 6.12
CA HIS A 60 -4.76 -5.98 7.18
C HIS A 60 -4.93 -4.85 8.20
N GLY A 61 -5.93 -3.97 8.06
CA GLY A 61 -6.10 -2.82 8.96
C GLY A 61 -5.03 -1.74 8.79
N GLY A 62 -4.29 -1.76 7.68
CA GLY A 62 -3.23 -0.79 7.36
C GLY A 62 -1.82 -1.35 7.43
N LYS A 63 -0.82 -0.45 7.35
CA LYS A 63 0.60 -0.82 7.25
C LYS A 63 1.07 -1.67 8.44
N SER A 64 0.71 -1.28 9.67
CA SER A 64 1.12 -1.99 10.89
C SER A 64 0.58 -3.42 10.91
N GLY A 65 -0.71 -3.61 10.61
CA GLY A 65 -1.29 -4.95 10.60
C GLY A 65 -0.80 -5.82 9.43
N LEU A 66 -0.37 -5.21 8.32
CA LEU A 66 0.34 -5.95 7.27
C LEU A 66 1.71 -6.45 7.74
N ILE A 67 2.44 -5.64 8.51
CA ILE A 67 3.71 -6.07 9.11
C ILE A 67 3.46 -7.23 10.10
N ASP A 68 2.41 -7.15 10.91
CA ASP A 68 2.04 -8.22 11.83
C ASP A 68 1.63 -9.51 11.08
N ALA A 69 0.89 -9.39 9.96
CA ALA A 69 0.54 -10.53 9.12
C ALA A 69 1.77 -11.19 8.47
N ILE A 70 2.72 -10.38 7.97
CA ILE A 70 4.00 -10.88 7.46
C ILE A 70 4.77 -11.60 8.57
N ALA A 71 4.80 -11.03 9.77
CA ALA A 71 5.49 -11.64 10.91
C ALA A 71 4.91 -13.03 11.23
N GLY A 72 3.57 -13.16 11.23
CA GLY A 72 2.90 -14.43 11.44
C GLY A 72 3.21 -15.48 10.37
N LEU A 73 3.41 -15.07 9.11
CA LEU A 73 3.80 -15.98 8.03
C LEU A 73 5.29 -16.34 8.05
N GLN A 74 6.16 -15.36 8.31
CA GLN A 74 7.61 -15.52 8.25
C GLN A 74 8.17 -16.23 9.49
N PHE A 75 7.57 -16.00 10.67
CA PHE A 75 8.03 -16.53 11.94
C PHE A 75 7.01 -17.50 12.55
N LYS A 76 6.34 -18.35 11.75
CA LYS A 76 5.33 -19.33 12.23
C LYS A 76 5.79 -20.14 13.47
N SER A 77 7.09 -20.39 13.63
CA SER A 77 7.67 -21.17 14.72
C SER A 77 8.52 -20.37 15.72
N GLY A 78 8.48 -19.03 15.70
CA GLY A 78 9.37 -18.21 16.52
C GLY A 78 8.93 -16.75 16.69
N LYS A 79 9.72 -15.96 17.41
CA LYS A 79 9.50 -14.51 17.53
C LYS A 79 10.25 -13.79 16.41
N PRO A 80 9.74 -12.64 15.92
CA PRO A 80 10.50 -11.77 15.04
C PRO A 80 11.83 -11.37 15.68
N ASN A 81 12.88 -11.32 14.88
CA ASN A 81 14.21 -10.92 15.35
C ASN A 81 14.19 -9.46 15.87
N ALA A 82 15.07 -9.14 16.82
CA ALA A 82 15.21 -7.78 17.33
C ALA A 82 15.43 -6.77 16.19
N GLY A 83 14.66 -5.67 16.18
CA GLY A 83 14.70 -4.65 15.14
C GLY A 83 14.09 -5.04 13.78
N TRP A 84 13.47 -6.22 13.65
CA TRP A 84 12.80 -6.61 12.39
C TRP A 84 11.59 -5.72 12.09
N ARG A 85 10.77 -5.41 13.11
CA ARG A 85 9.58 -4.56 12.95
C ARG A 85 9.96 -3.16 12.45
N GLU A 86 10.93 -2.51 13.07
CA GLU A 86 11.45 -1.20 12.63
C GLU A 86 11.96 -1.23 11.19
N LYS A 87 12.68 -2.31 10.80
CA LYS A 87 13.11 -2.49 9.40
C LYS A 87 11.93 -2.56 8.43
N MET A 88 10.83 -3.19 8.83
CA MET A 88 9.61 -3.30 8.02
C MET A 88 8.81 -2.00 8.00
N GLU A 89 8.78 -1.26 9.10
CA GLU A 89 8.17 0.07 9.16
C GLU A 89 8.89 1.07 8.23
N GLY A 90 10.21 0.91 8.04
CA GLY A 90 10.96 1.67 7.04
C GLY A 90 10.68 1.32 5.58
N LYS A 91 9.91 0.25 5.29
CA LYS A 91 9.57 -0.16 3.91
C LYS A 91 8.27 0.48 3.44
N THR A 92 8.12 0.56 2.11
CA THR A 92 6.88 1.01 1.48
C THR A 92 5.79 -0.05 1.60
N VAL A 93 4.53 0.39 1.68
CA VAL A 93 3.36 -0.50 1.75
C VAL A 93 3.33 -1.50 0.59
N LYS A 94 3.72 -1.06 -0.61
CA LYS A 94 3.84 -1.93 -1.78
C LYS A 94 4.83 -3.07 -1.57
N PHE A 95 6.02 -2.78 -1.04
CA PHE A 95 7.03 -3.80 -0.77
C PHE A 95 6.53 -4.83 0.25
N LEU A 96 5.89 -4.34 1.33
CA LEU A 96 5.31 -5.20 2.36
C LEU A 96 4.22 -6.11 1.78
N LEU A 97 3.32 -5.59 0.93
CA LEU A 97 2.24 -6.39 0.37
C LEU A 97 2.76 -7.47 -0.58
N ASP A 98 3.76 -7.13 -1.39
CA ASP A 98 4.42 -8.09 -2.28
C ASP A 98 5.11 -9.21 -1.48
N HIS A 99 5.81 -8.83 -0.41
CA HIS A 99 6.45 -9.77 0.51
C HIS A 99 5.43 -10.70 1.19
N HIS A 100 4.31 -10.14 1.68
CA HIS A 100 3.22 -10.91 2.26
C HIS A 100 2.67 -11.94 1.27
N ARG A 101 2.39 -11.54 0.02
CA ARG A 101 1.90 -12.44 -1.03
C ARG A 101 2.88 -13.54 -1.36
N GLN A 102 4.17 -13.22 -1.41
CA GLN A 102 5.21 -14.21 -1.65
C GLN A 102 5.26 -15.26 -0.53
N LEU A 103 5.13 -14.82 0.72
CA LEU A 103 5.09 -15.71 1.88
C LEU A 103 3.79 -16.53 1.92
N SER A 104 2.64 -15.94 1.61
CA SER A 104 1.34 -16.61 1.62
C SER A 104 1.20 -17.66 0.51
N THR A 105 1.92 -17.51 -0.60
CA THR A 105 1.92 -18.47 -1.71
C THR A 105 2.85 -19.66 -1.43
N ARG A 106 3.83 -19.49 -0.54
CA ARG A 106 4.87 -20.49 -0.24
C ARG A 106 4.57 -21.35 0.99
N GLY A 107 3.58 -21.01 1.80
CA GLY A 107 3.31 -21.65 3.10
C GLY A 107 1.92 -22.25 3.20
#